data_AF-A0A318YA66-F1
#
_entry.id   AF-A0A318YA66-F1
#
_cell.length_a   1.000
_cell.length_b   1.000
_cell.length_c   1.000
_cell.angle_alpha   90.00
_cell.angle_beta   90.00
_cell.angle_gamma   90.00
#
_symmetry.space_group_name_H-M   'P 1'
#
loop_
_entity.id
_entity.type
_entity.pdbx_description
1 polymer ?
#
loop_
_entity_poly.entity_id
_entity_poly.type
_entity_poly.pdbx_seq_one_letter_code
_entity_poly.pdbx_strand_id
1 'polypeptide(L)'
;MDLLESIPTGTFTNIFQTDIIVLGTKGSDSEFRIHTGLLKSKCCALYKSHIEKAVDDYVCMDTEASTLSALVGWVYTGEYPEKADLMKSDIKCASNHEESVECKIANSISDNIQLYVFCDRHSIPELASLAIIQMKKIMSGMGDSRIHVSVGLTSAAQFALSKLKENDPLFAYLAHFAAYHIEILRCSGSFCTLLSNHPNFAFSILHYAGPAKKKPE
;
A
#
# COMPACT_ATOMS: atom_id res chain seq x y z
N MET A 1 -1.23 -46.59 13.66
CA MET A 1 -0.60 -45.72 14.67
C MET A 1 0.40 -44.89 13.90
N ASP A 2 -0.06 -43.74 13.42
CA ASP A 2 0.72 -42.88 12.55
C ASP A 2 1.72 -42.06 13.37
N LEU A 3 2.97 -42.10 12.93
CA LEU A 3 4.06 -41.29 13.43
C LEU A 3 3.79 -39.84 13.06
N LEU A 4 3.44 -39.03 14.06
CA LEU A 4 3.55 -37.58 13.99
C LEU A 4 5.03 -37.24 13.79
N GLU A 5 5.40 -36.86 12.56
CA GLU A 5 6.66 -36.18 12.30
C GLU A 5 6.69 -34.88 13.10
N SER A 6 7.54 -34.87 14.14
CA SER A 6 7.84 -33.67 14.90
C SER A 6 8.56 -32.67 14.01
N ILE A 7 7.93 -31.53 13.74
CA ILE A 7 8.57 -30.37 13.09
C ILE A 7 9.78 -29.95 13.94
N PRO A 8 10.99 -29.75 13.37
CA PRO A 8 12.17 -29.38 14.14
C PRO A 8 11.97 -28.02 14.82
N THR A 9 11.88 -28.03 16.15
CA THR A 9 11.70 -26.85 17.01
C THR A 9 12.92 -25.91 17.05
N GLY A 10 14.02 -26.25 16.36
CA GLY A 10 15.29 -25.48 16.39
C GLY A 10 15.42 -24.36 15.35
N THR A 11 14.58 -24.32 14.32
CA THR A 11 14.73 -23.35 13.21
C THR A 11 14.24 -21.94 13.59
N PHE A 12 13.21 -21.85 14.44
CA PHE A 12 12.55 -20.58 14.77
C PHE A 12 13.29 -19.79 15.86
N THR A 13 13.89 -20.47 16.84
CA THR A 13 14.68 -19.84 17.90
C THR A 13 16.01 -19.26 17.40
N ASN A 14 16.60 -19.86 16.36
CA ASN A 14 17.83 -19.38 15.73
C ASN A 14 17.64 -18.01 15.05
N ILE A 15 16.46 -17.76 14.47
CA ILE A 15 16.17 -16.52 13.74
C ILE A 15 16.19 -15.28 14.65
N PHE A 16 15.86 -15.41 15.93
CA PHE A 16 15.92 -14.31 16.91
C PHE A 16 17.28 -14.15 17.59
N GLN A 17 18.23 -15.04 17.29
CA GLN A 17 19.61 -14.96 17.79
C GLN A 17 20.55 -14.28 16.79
N THR A 18 20.04 -13.88 15.62
CA THR A 18 20.83 -13.18 14.61
C THR A 18 21.01 -11.71 14.95
N ASP A 19 22.04 -11.09 14.37
CA ASP A 19 22.31 -9.65 14.52
C ASP A 19 21.10 -8.78 14.20
N ILE A 20 21.01 -7.65 14.89
CA ILE A 20 19.96 -6.66 14.70
C ILE A 20 20.51 -5.55 13.80
N ILE A 21 19.76 -5.24 12.75
CA ILE A 21 20.02 -4.07 11.92
C ILE A 21 18.98 -2.99 12.19
N VAL A 22 19.38 -1.74 12.04
CA VAL A 22 18.54 -0.55 12.16
C VAL A 22 18.17 -0.07 10.76
N LEU A 23 16.89 -0.06 10.45
CA LEU A 23 16.35 0.53 9.23
C LEU A 23 15.90 1.96 9.53
N GLY A 24 16.34 2.92 8.73
CA GLY A 24 15.91 4.31 8.78
C GLY A 24 15.40 4.80 7.44
N THR A 25 14.86 6.01 7.41
CA THR A 25 14.42 6.69 6.19
C THR A 25 15.05 8.08 6.10
N LYS A 26 15.21 8.60 4.87
CA LYS A 26 15.70 9.96 4.67
C LYS A 26 14.68 10.97 5.18
N GLY A 27 15.10 11.86 6.07
CA GLY A 27 14.28 12.98 6.53
C GLY A 27 13.33 12.65 7.67
N SER A 28 13.45 11.49 8.31
CA SER A 28 12.75 11.18 9.57
C SER A 28 13.71 10.59 10.59
N ASP A 29 13.52 10.97 11.86
CA ASP A 29 14.29 10.45 13.00
C ASP A 29 13.80 9.08 13.47
N SER A 30 12.78 8.50 12.81
CA SER A 30 12.26 7.18 13.14
C SER A 30 13.23 6.07 12.70
N GLU A 31 13.58 5.21 13.64
CA GLU A 31 14.43 4.04 13.43
C GLU A 31 13.68 2.75 13.77
N PHE A 32 13.89 1.71 12.96
CA PHE A 32 13.23 0.42 13.13
C PHE A 32 14.25 -0.70 13.25
N ARG A 33 14.23 -1.41 14.39
CA ARG A 33 15.18 -2.49 14.69
C ARG A 33 14.61 -3.84 14.28
N ILE A 34 15.38 -4.62 13.53
CA ILE A 34 14.93 -5.90 12.99
C ILE A 34 16.06 -6.93 12.97
N HIS A 35 15.73 -8.18 13.32
CA HIS A 35 16.67 -9.29 13.26
C HIS A 35 16.96 -9.64 11.80
N THR A 36 18.24 -9.69 11.43
CA THR A 36 18.71 -9.98 10.07
C THR A 36 18.23 -11.34 9.57
N GLY A 37 18.11 -12.34 10.44
CA GLY A 37 17.56 -13.66 10.14
C GLY A 37 16.12 -13.60 9.63
N LEU A 38 15.30 -12.69 10.17
CA LEU A 38 13.92 -12.51 9.72
C LEU A 38 13.87 -11.89 8.32
N LEU A 39 14.68 -10.87 8.06
CA LEU A 39 14.79 -10.26 6.72
C LEU A 39 15.31 -11.27 5.70
N LYS A 40 16.31 -12.08 6.05
CA LYS A 40 16.84 -13.12 5.17
C LYS A 40 15.79 -14.17 4.80
N SER A 41 14.95 -14.54 5.77
CA SER A 41 13.89 -15.53 5.60
C SER A 41 12.70 -15.00 4.79
N LYS A 42 12.13 -13.85 5.17
CA LYS A 42 10.89 -13.31 4.59
C LYS A 42 11.11 -12.31 3.46
N CYS A 43 12.26 -11.65 3.39
CA CYS A 43 12.56 -10.55 2.48
C CYS A 43 13.91 -10.77 1.78
N CYS A 44 14.16 -11.99 1.29
CA CYS A 44 15.49 -12.40 0.82
C CYS A 44 16.11 -11.47 -0.23
N ALA A 45 15.32 -10.94 -1.16
CA ALA A 45 15.81 -9.99 -2.16
C ALA A 45 16.20 -8.63 -1.54
N LEU A 46 15.41 -8.10 -0.60
CA LEU A 46 15.76 -6.91 0.18
C LEU A 46 17.04 -7.15 0.98
N TYR A 47 17.14 -8.29 1.65
CA TYR A 47 18.31 -8.66 2.44
C TYR A 47 19.59 -8.66 1.60
N LYS A 48 19.60 -9.37 0.47
CA LYS A 48 20.78 -9.46 -0.42
C LYS A 48 21.17 -8.11 -1.05
N SER A 49 20.20 -7.23 -1.28
CA SER A 49 20.46 -5.96 -1.96
C SER A 49 20.95 -4.86 -1.02
N HIS A 50 20.45 -4.80 0.21
CA HIS A 50 20.70 -3.68 1.13
C HIS A 50 21.38 -4.08 2.44
N ILE A 51 21.17 -5.32 2.91
CA ILE A 51 21.52 -5.72 4.29
C ILE A 51 22.81 -6.56 4.30
N GLU A 52 22.91 -7.57 3.43
CA GLU A 52 24.07 -8.47 3.35
C GLU A 52 25.37 -7.72 2.98
N LYS A 53 25.23 -6.59 2.29
CA LYS A 53 26.35 -5.76 1.83
C LYS A 53 26.55 -4.51 2.70
N ALA A 54 25.74 -4.33 3.74
CA ALA A 54 25.89 -3.19 4.64
C ALA A 54 27.19 -3.34 5.43
N VAL A 55 27.95 -2.25 5.51
CA VAL A 55 29.17 -2.19 6.33
C VAL A 55 28.81 -1.87 7.78
N ASP A 56 27.73 -1.11 7.97
CA ASP A 56 27.24 -0.66 9.26
C ASP A 56 25.90 -1.33 9.59
N ASP A 57 25.58 -1.36 10.88
CA ASP A 57 24.29 -1.86 11.39
C ASP A 57 23.12 -0.88 11.13
N TYR A 58 23.33 0.17 10.32
CA TYR A 58 22.31 1.14 9.95
C TYR A 58 22.14 1.20 8.43
N VAL A 59 20.90 1.06 7.96
CA VAL A 59 20.54 1.12 6.54
C VAL A 59 19.44 2.14 6.33
N CYS A 60 19.77 3.20 5.58
CA CYS A 60 18.81 4.22 5.17
C CYS A 60 18.08 3.77 3.89
N MET A 61 16.77 3.60 3.98
CA MET A 61 15.91 3.17 2.88
C MET A 61 15.23 4.39 2.22
N ASP A 62 15.12 4.35 0.90
CA ASP A 62 14.40 5.36 0.10
C ASP A 62 12.89 5.07 0.09
N THR A 63 12.24 5.24 1.24
CA THR A 63 10.80 5.01 1.46
C THR A 63 10.30 5.74 2.69
N GLU A 64 8.98 5.88 2.87
CA GLU A 64 8.41 6.51 4.07
C GLU A 64 8.56 5.66 5.35
N ALA A 65 8.60 6.32 6.51
CA ALA A 65 8.65 5.65 7.82
C ALA A 65 7.45 4.71 8.04
N SER A 66 6.26 5.07 7.53
CA SER A 66 5.06 4.23 7.59
C SER A 66 5.25 2.90 6.86
N THR A 67 6.01 2.90 5.76
CA THR A 67 6.32 1.69 4.99
C THR A 67 7.29 0.78 5.74
N LEU A 68 8.34 1.35 6.37
CA LEU A 68 9.28 0.56 7.17
C LEU A 68 8.61 -0.01 8.43
N SER A 69 7.78 0.80 9.11
CA SER A 69 6.98 0.33 10.24
C SER A 69 6.10 -0.87 9.84
N ALA A 70 5.43 -0.77 8.69
CA ALA A 70 4.56 -1.83 8.20
C ALA A 70 5.33 -3.10 7.83
N LEU A 71 6.47 -2.94 7.14
CA LEU A 71 7.38 -4.04 6.82
C LEU A 71 7.82 -4.77 8.10
N VAL A 72 8.30 -4.02 9.09
CA VAL A 72 8.83 -4.60 10.34
C VAL A 72 7.73 -5.32 11.11
N GLY A 73 6.55 -4.70 11.26
CA GLY A 73 5.39 -5.34 11.88
C GLY A 73 5.06 -6.68 11.22
N TRP A 74 4.91 -6.68 9.89
CA TRP A 74 4.60 -7.90 9.13
C TRP A 74 5.73 -8.94 9.19
N VAL A 75 6.99 -8.53 9.18
CA VAL A 75 8.10 -9.48 9.28
C VAL A 75 8.07 -10.23 10.62
N TYR A 76 7.68 -9.57 11.71
CA TYR A 76 7.53 -10.24 13.01
C TYR A 76 6.26 -11.08 13.12
N THR A 77 5.11 -10.56 12.70
CA THR A 77 3.81 -11.22 12.96
C THR A 77 3.35 -12.12 11.82
N GLY A 78 3.77 -11.83 10.58
CA GLY A 78 3.20 -12.41 9.36
C GLY A 78 1.85 -11.82 8.98
N GLU A 79 1.29 -10.94 9.80
CA GLU A 79 -0.02 -10.32 9.62
C GLU A 79 0.13 -8.91 9.06
N TYR A 80 -0.89 -8.44 8.34
CA TYR A 80 -0.90 -7.05 7.91
C TYR A 80 -0.98 -6.14 9.16
N PRO A 81 -0.09 -5.14 9.29
CA PRO A 81 -0.05 -4.28 10.45
C PRO A 81 -1.35 -3.47 10.53
N GLU A 82 -2.24 -3.85 11.45
CA GLU A 82 -3.48 -3.11 11.66
C GLU A 82 -3.15 -1.72 12.20
N LYS A 83 -3.52 -0.69 11.43
CA LYS A 83 -3.54 0.68 11.93
C LYS A 83 -4.75 0.81 12.85
N ALA A 84 -4.50 0.85 14.16
CA ALA A 84 -5.52 0.91 15.21
C ALA A 84 -6.54 2.06 15.03
N ASP A 85 -6.20 3.07 14.24
CA ASP A 85 -6.97 4.31 14.09
C ASP A 85 -8.16 4.23 13.13
N LEU A 86 -8.27 3.19 12.28
CA LEU A 86 -9.36 3.08 11.29
C LEU A 86 -10.48 2.12 11.69
N MET A 87 -10.25 1.21 12.64
CA MET A 87 -11.23 0.19 13.01
C MET A 87 -12.13 0.58 14.20
N LYS A 88 -11.83 1.69 14.91
CA LYS A 88 -12.58 2.10 16.11
C LYS A 88 -13.75 3.05 15.87
N SER A 89 -14.08 3.39 14.64
CA SER A 89 -15.32 4.09 14.36
C SER A 89 -16.18 3.26 13.42
N ASP A 90 -17.25 2.69 13.96
CA ASP A 90 -18.54 2.80 13.29
C ASP A 90 -18.57 4.19 12.64
N ILE A 91 -18.72 4.24 11.31
CA ILE A 91 -18.89 5.48 10.55
C ILE A 91 -20.26 6.04 10.95
N LYS A 92 -20.33 6.59 12.15
CA LYS A 92 -21.45 7.34 12.66
C LYS A 92 -20.99 8.78 12.63
N CYS A 93 -21.40 9.48 11.59
CA CYS A 93 -21.20 10.91 11.41
C CYS A 93 -21.54 11.63 12.71
N ALA A 94 -20.51 12.03 13.45
CA ALA A 94 -20.62 12.99 14.53
C ALA A 94 -19.89 14.24 14.05
N SER A 95 -20.72 15.24 13.78
CA SER A 95 -20.39 16.61 13.42
C SER A 95 -19.20 17.17 14.20
N ASN A 96 -18.31 17.87 13.48
CA ASN A 96 -17.22 18.75 13.94
C ASN A 96 -15.78 18.20 13.85
N HIS A 97 -15.36 17.69 12.67
CA HIS A 97 -14.00 17.83 12.10
C HIS A 97 -13.91 17.11 10.73
N GLU A 98 -14.59 17.63 9.70
CA GLU A 98 -14.63 16.99 8.37
C GLU A 98 -13.23 16.92 7.71
N GLU A 99 -12.37 17.91 7.96
CA GLU A 99 -11.00 17.97 7.41
C GLU A 99 -10.04 16.90 7.99
N SER A 100 -10.38 16.28 9.14
CA SER A 100 -9.54 15.27 9.81
C SER A 100 -9.73 13.85 9.26
N VAL A 101 -10.95 13.50 8.86
CA VAL A 101 -11.28 12.12 8.44
C VAL A 101 -10.88 11.88 6.97
N GLU A 102 -11.09 12.87 6.12
CA GLU A 102 -10.73 12.83 4.69
C GLU A 102 -9.24 12.63 4.49
N CYS A 103 -8.42 13.44 5.18
CA CYS A 103 -6.96 13.31 5.15
C CYS A 103 -6.50 11.94 5.63
N LYS A 104 -7.13 11.38 6.67
CA LYS A 104 -6.78 10.05 7.19
C LYS A 104 -7.06 8.93 6.19
N ILE A 105 -8.20 8.97 5.50
CA ILE A 105 -8.54 7.97 4.48
C ILE A 105 -7.57 8.06 3.32
N ALA A 106 -7.33 9.27 2.79
CA ALA A 106 -6.39 9.48 1.69
C ALA A 106 -4.97 9.04 2.06
N ASN A 107 -4.48 9.41 3.24
CA ASN A 107 -3.17 8.99 3.74
C ASN A 107 -3.09 7.47 3.88
N SER A 108 -4.14 6.82 4.36
CA SER A 108 -4.16 5.37 4.54
C SER A 108 -4.07 4.62 3.21
N ILE A 109 -4.68 5.13 2.15
CA ILE A 109 -4.57 4.57 0.80
C ILE A 109 -3.18 4.81 0.24
N SER A 110 -2.67 6.04 0.36
CA SER A 110 -1.33 6.40 -0.06
C SER A 110 -0.27 5.52 0.60
N ASP A 111 -0.35 5.31 1.92
CA ASP A 111 0.53 4.42 2.67
C ASP A 111 0.48 2.97 2.13
N ASN A 112 -0.72 2.47 1.80
CA ASN A 112 -0.87 1.12 1.25
C ASN A 112 -0.23 0.99 -0.13
N ILE A 113 -0.38 2.00 -0.99
CA ILE A 113 0.21 1.99 -2.34
C ILE A 113 1.72 2.19 -2.27
N GLN A 114 2.21 3.04 -1.38
CA GLN A 114 3.64 3.18 -1.10
C GLN A 114 4.24 1.84 -0.65
N LEU A 115 3.58 1.15 0.28
CA LEU A 115 3.99 -0.18 0.71
C LEU A 115 3.95 -1.19 -0.44
N TYR A 116 2.91 -1.16 -1.27
CA TYR A 116 2.82 -2.03 -2.45
C TYR A 116 3.99 -1.80 -3.43
N VAL A 117 4.27 -0.54 -3.79
CA VAL A 117 5.39 -0.16 -4.66
C VAL A 117 6.74 -0.57 -4.08
N PHE A 118 6.91 -0.40 -2.75
CA PHE A 118 8.10 -0.86 -2.05
C PHE A 118 8.25 -2.37 -2.16
N CYS A 119 7.17 -3.11 -1.92
CA CYS A 119 7.17 -4.57 -2.00
C CYS A 119 7.44 -5.08 -3.42
N ASP A 120 6.90 -4.44 -4.46
CA ASP A 120 7.21 -4.76 -5.86
C ASP A 120 8.72 -4.58 -6.13
N ARG A 121 9.27 -3.41 -5.75
CA ARG A 121 10.70 -3.09 -5.91
C ARG A 121 11.62 -4.10 -5.23
N HIS A 122 11.22 -4.57 -4.04
CA HIS A 122 12.03 -5.45 -3.22
C HIS A 122 11.61 -6.93 -3.28
N SER A 123 10.70 -7.29 -4.19
CA SER A 123 10.21 -8.65 -4.41
C SER A 123 9.66 -9.32 -3.13
N ILE A 124 8.71 -8.65 -2.47
CA ILE A 124 8.03 -9.13 -1.25
C ILE A 124 6.52 -9.34 -1.56
N PRO A 125 6.16 -10.38 -2.35
CA PRO A 125 4.82 -10.51 -2.91
C PRO A 125 3.72 -10.74 -1.86
N GLU A 126 4.02 -11.39 -0.75
CA GLU A 126 3.05 -11.66 0.32
C GLU A 126 2.57 -10.35 0.97
N LEU A 127 3.49 -9.46 1.32
CA LEU A 127 3.15 -8.16 1.90
C LEU A 127 2.52 -7.24 0.84
N ALA A 128 2.97 -7.31 -0.41
CA ALA A 128 2.34 -6.59 -1.52
C ALA A 128 0.85 -6.94 -1.64
N SER A 129 0.52 -8.23 -1.60
CA SER A 129 -0.86 -8.72 -1.67
C SER A 129 -1.71 -8.19 -0.51
N LEU A 130 -1.19 -8.25 0.72
CA LEU A 130 -1.89 -7.74 1.90
C LEU A 130 -2.15 -6.23 1.82
N ALA A 131 -1.17 -5.45 1.34
CA ALA A 131 -1.33 -4.01 1.14
C ALA A 131 -2.43 -3.69 0.12
N ILE A 132 -2.51 -4.43 -0.98
CA ILE A 132 -3.59 -4.26 -1.96
C ILE A 132 -4.94 -4.66 -1.39
N ILE A 133 -5.02 -5.78 -0.66
CA ILE A 133 -6.27 -6.21 -0.03
C ILE A 133 -6.79 -5.11 0.91
N GLN A 134 -5.92 -4.56 1.76
CA GLN A 134 -6.29 -3.51 2.69
C GLN A 134 -6.68 -2.21 1.98
N MET A 135 -5.93 -1.79 0.95
CA MET A 135 -6.28 -0.64 0.11
C MET A 135 -7.68 -0.80 -0.50
N LYS A 136 -7.95 -1.96 -1.12
CA LYS A 136 -9.25 -2.26 -1.74
C LYS A 136 -10.38 -2.22 -0.71
N LYS A 137 -10.15 -2.78 0.48
CA LYS A 137 -11.10 -2.71 1.60
C LYS A 137 -11.44 -1.27 1.98
N ILE A 138 -10.43 -0.41 2.14
CA ILE A 138 -10.63 1.02 2.45
C ILE A 138 -11.40 1.72 1.33
N MET A 139 -10.99 1.52 0.07
CA MET A 139 -11.66 2.14 -1.09
C MET A 139 -13.10 1.69 -1.25
N SER A 140 -13.40 0.41 -1.02
CA SER A 140 -14.78 -0.11 -1.05
C SER A 140 -15.67 0.47 0.06
N GLY A 141 -15.09 0.92 1.17
CA GLY A 141 -15.81 1.54 2.29
C GLY A 141 -16.07 3.03 2.13
N MET A 142 -15.60 3.69 1.06
CA MET A 142 -15.74 5.14 0.87
C MET A 142 -17.17 5.61 0.58
N GLY A 143 -18.04 4.71 0.11
CA GLY A 143 -19.35 5.07 -0.43
C GLY A 143 -19.23 6.08 -1.60
N ASP A 144 -20.23 6.94 -1.74
CA ASP A 144 -20.30 7.96 -2.81
C ASP A 144 -19.84 9.35 -2.35
N SER A 145 -19.01 9.42 -1.30
CA SER A 145 -18.45 10.71 -0.85
C SER A 145 -17.53 11.29 -1.91
N ARG A 146 -17.95 12.42 -2.50
CA ARG A 146 -17.22 13.09 -3.58
C ARG A 146 -15.78 13.41 -3.21
N ILE A 147 -15.55 13.85 -1.98
CA ILE A 147 -14.22 14.26 -1.52
C ILE A 147 -13.34 13.03 -1.29
N HIS A 148 -13.82 12.02 -0.57
CA HIS A 148 -13.06 10.79 -0.32
C HIS A 148 -12.66 10.09 -1.62
N VAL A 149 -13.62 9.93 -2.54
CA VAL A 149 -13.40 9.27 -3.82
C VAL A 149 -12.41 10.06 -4.67
N SER A 150 -12.58 11.38 -4.80
CA SER A 150 -11.68 12.18 -5.64
C SER A 150 -10.26 12.24 -5.08
N VAL A 151 -10.09 12.59 -3.80
CA VAL A 151 -8.76 12.79 -3.21
C VAL A 151 -8.03 11.45 -3.07
N GLY A 152 -8.72 10.43 -2.55
CA GLY A 152 -8.16 9.10 -2.33
C GLY A 152 -7.73 8.43 -3.64
N LEU A 153 -8.61 8.38 -4.64
CA LEU A 153 -8.29 7.78 -5.94
C LEU A 153 -7.22 8.56 -6.70
N THR A 154 -7.30 9.90 -6.74
CA THR A 154 -6.37 10.69 -7.55
C THR A 154 -4.95 10.57 -6.98
N SER A 155 -4.80 10.66 -5.65
CA SER A 155 -3.49 10.49 -5.00
C SER A 155 -2.94 9.09 -5.22
N ALA A 156 -3.79 8.08 -5.06
CA ALA A 156 -3.47 6.68 -5.31
C ALA A 156 -2.94 6.43 -6.73
N ALA A 157 -3.75 6.81 -7.73
CA ALA A 157 -3.43 6.60 -9.13
C ALA A 157 -2.20 7.41 -9.56
N GLN A 158 -2.09 8.67 -9.13
CA GLN A 158 -0.93 9.51 -9.47
C GLN A 158 0.38 8.89 -8.99
N PHE A 159 0.41 8.40 -7.74
CA PHE A 159 1.60 7.78 -7.19
C PHE A 159 1.91 6.45 -7.88
N ALA A 160 0.91 5.57 -8.01
CA ALA A 160 1.05 4.25 -8.63
C ALA A 160 1.55 4.36 -10.09
N LEU A 161 0.92 5.21 -10.91
CA LEU A 161 1.28 5.42 -12.32
C LEU A 161 2.68 6.01 -12.50
N SER A 162 3.23 6.69 -11.49
CA SER A 162 4.60 7.24 -11.53
C SER A 162 5.69 6.24 -11.15
N LYS A 163 5.33 5.08 -10.56
CA LYS A 163 6.30 4.14 -9.98
C LYS A 163 6.20 2.71 -10.53
N LEU A 164 5.01 2.28 -10.92
CA LEU A 164 4.76 0.90 -11.38
C LEU A 164 4.83 0.79 -12.91
N LYS A 165 5.00 -0.43 -13.39
CA LYS A 165 5.00 -0.75 -14.82
C LYS A 165 3.58 -0.72 -15.38
N GLU A 166 3.43 -0.38 -16.67
CA GLU A 166 2.13 -0.23 -17.35
C GLU A 166 1.18 -1.44 -17.25
N ASN A 167 1.70 -2.65 -17.06
CA ASN A 167 0.90 -3.88 -16.96
C ASN A 167 0.58 -4.30 -15.52
N ASP A 168 0.80 -3.42 -14.55
CA ASP A 168 0.54 -3.73 -13.15
C ASP A 168 -0.97 -3.97 -12.88
N PRO A 169 -1.35 -5.05 -12.19
CA PRO A 169 -2.76 -5.37 -11.94
C PRO A 169 -3.49 -4.31 -11.09
N LEU A 170 -2.77 -3.45 -10.36
CA LEU A 170 -3.35 -2.33 -9.63
C LEU A 170 -4.04 -1.35 -10.60
N PHE A 171 -3.51 -1.14 -11.80
CA PHE A 171 -4.07 -0.19 -12.75
C PHE A 171 -5.45 -0.60 -13.24
N ALA A 172 -5.67 -1.89 -13.49
CA ALA A 172 -6.98 -2.41 -13.86
C ALA A 172 -8.01 -2.17 -12.75
N TYR A 173 -7.62 -2.38 -11.49
CA TYR A 173 -8.50 -2.11 -10.35
C TYR A 173 -8.82 -0.62 -10.21
N LEU A 174 -7.81 0.26 -10.25
CA LEU A 174 -8.01 1.71 -10.13
C LEU A 174 -8.85 2.25 -11.29
N ALA A 175 -8.65 1.74 -12.51
CA ALA A 175 -9.45 2.13 -13.67
C ALA A 175 -10.91 1.73 -13.53
N HIS A 176 -11.18 0.50 -13.05
CA HIS A 176 -12.54 0.03 -12.80
C HIS A 176 -13.21 0.85 -11.68
N PHE A 177 -12.50 1.10 -10.58
CA PHE A 177 -13.01 1.95 -9.49
C PHE A 177 -13.31 3.38 -9.98
N ALA A 178 -12.44 3.95 -10.81
CA ALA A 178 -12.65 5.25 -11.42
C ALA A 178 -13.89 5.28 -12.33
N ALA A 179 -14.08 4.24 -13.15
CA ALA A 179 -15.23 4.14 -14.04
C ALA A 179 -16.55 4.07 -13.26
N TYR A 180 -16.58 3.32 -12.15
CA TYR A 180 -17.75 3.23 -11.28
C TYR A 180 -18.14 4.61 -10.70
N HIS A 181 -17.15 5.42 -10.32
CA HIS A 181 -17.38 6.76 -9.76
C HIS A 181 -17.18 7.91 -10.77
N ILE A 182 -17.29 7.65 -12.08
CA ILE A 182 -16.91 8.62 -13.11
C ILE A 182 -17.71 9.93 -13.05
N GLU A 183 -18.97 9.86 -12.63
CA GLU A 183 -19.85 11.02 -12.47
C GLU A 183 -19.33 12.03 -11.44
N ILE A 184 -18.72 11.51 -10.38
CA ILE A 184 -18.10 12.30 -9.31
C ILE A 184 -16.75 12.83 -9.78
N LEU A 185 -15.94 11.95 -10.36
CA LEU A 185 -14.54 12.21 -10.70
C LEU A 185 -14.37 13.17 -11.87
N ARG A 186 -15.25 13.12 -12.89
CA ARG A 186 -15.19 14.03 -14.05
C ARG A 186 -15.35 15.51 -13.68
N CYS A 187 -15.90 15.79 -12.49
CA CYS A 187 -16.05 17.14 -11.97
C CYS A 187 -14.85 17.59 -11.12
N SER A 188 -13.76 16.80 -11.07
CA SER A 188 -12.56 17.08 -10.29
C SER A 188 -11.41 17.49 -11.20
N GLY A 189 -10.90 18.71 -11.02
CA GLY A 189 -9.79 19.23 -11.82
C GLY A 189 -8.52 18.38 -11.71
N SER A 190 -8.22 17.86 -10.51
CA SER A 190 -7.05 17.00 -10.28
C SER A 190 -7.16 15.67 -11.01
N PHE A 191 -8.37 15.09 -11.07
CA PHE A 191 -8.62 13.89 -11.85
C PHE A 191 -8.48 14.14 -13.35
N CYS A 192 -9.01 15.26 -13.87
CA CYS A 192 -8.83 15.64 -15.28
C CYS A 192 -7.35 15.84 -15.64
N THR A 193 -6.56 16.46 -14.76
CA THR A 193 -5.11 16.59 -14.92
C THR A 193 -4.41 15.23 -14.93
N LEU A 194 -4.79 14.32 -14.03
CA LEU A 194 -4.27 12.94 -14.01
C LEU A 194 -4.51 12.23 -15.34
N LEU A 195 -5.73 12.28 -15.88
CA LEU A 195 -6.07 11.65 -17.17
C LEU A 195 -5.31 12.27 -18.34
N SER A 196 -5.11 13.59 -18.31
CA SER A 196 -4.33 14.29 -19.34
C SER A 196 -2.87 13.86 -19.35
N ASN A 197 -2.28 13.62 -18.17
CA ASN A 197 -0.91 13.16 -18.02
C ASN A 197 -0.73 11.66 -18.30
N HIS A 198 -1.80 10.86 -18.15
CA HIS A 198 -1.77 9.41 -18.32
C HIS A 198 -2.89 8.90 -19.25
N PRO A 199 -2.82 9.14 -20.58
CA PRO A 199 -3.90 8.77 -21.50
C PRO A 199 -4.22 7.27 -21.53
N ASN A 200 -3.23 6.40 -21.36
CA ASN A 200 -3.43 4.95 -21.28
C ASN A 200 -4.31 4.54 -20.08
N PHE A 201 -4.19 5.27 -18.98
CA PHE A 201 -5.07 5.08 -17.82
C PHE A 201 -6.49 5.55 -18.14
N ALA A 202 -6.67 6.67 -18.85
CA ALA A 202 -7.97 7.11 -19.32
C ALA A 202 -8.64 6.07 -20.26
N PHE A 203 -7.89 5.47 -21.18
CA PHE A 203 -8.43 4.39 -22.03
C PHE A 203 -8.83 3.16 -21.22
N SER A 204 -8.04 2.79 -20.21
CA SER A 204 -8.39 1.72 -19.26
C SER A 204 -9.71 1.99 -18.55
N ILE A 205 -10.00 3.23 -18.17
CA ILE A 205 -11.28 3.61 -17.55
C ILE A 205 -12.43 3.45 -18.54
N LEU A 206 -12.25 3.85 -19.79
CA LEU A 206 -13.28 3.74 -20.83
C LEU A 206 -13.69 2.29 -21.12
N HIS A 207 -12.80 1.32 -20.91
CA HIS A 207 -13.15 -0.11 -21.02
C HIS A 207 -14.22 -0.55 -20.01
N TYR A 208 -14.33 0.13 -18.87
CA TYR A 208 -15.32 -0.16 -17.83
C TYR A 208 -16.49 0.84 -17.84
N ALA A 209 -16.32 2.01 -18.46
CA ALA A 209 -17.36 3.03 -18.51
C ALA A 209 -18.50 2.65 -19.46
N GLY A 210 -19.74 2.88 -19.02
CA GLY A 210 -20.91 2.70 -19.86
C GLY A 210 -21.06 3.81 -20.92
N PRO A 211 -21.78 3.55 -22.02
CA PRO A 211 -22.06 4.56 -23.03
C PRO A 211 -22.93 5.69 -22.48
N ALA A 212 -22.89 6.85 -23.13
CA ALA A 212 -23.80 7.95 -22.83
C ALA A 212 -25.26 7.52 -22.98
N LYS A 213 -26.10 7.87 -22.00
CA LYS A 213 -27.53 7.49 -21.99
C LYS A 213 -28.38 8.26 -23.01
N LYS A 214 -27.85 9.35 -23.56
CA LYS A 214 -28.54 10.23 -24.52
C LYS A 214 -27.60 10.56 -25.67
N LYS A 215 -28.14 10.64 -26.89
CA LYS A 215 -27.40 11.12 -28.07
C LYS A 215 -27.11 12.63 -27.95
N PRO A 216 -26.04 13.14 -28.58
CA PRO A 216 -25.85 14.57 -28.74
C PRO A 216 -27.04 15.20 -29.49
N GLU A 217 -27.46 16.39 -29.07
CA GLU A 217 -28.42 17.23 -29.81
C GLU A 217 -27.75 17.92 -31.00
#